data_AF-A0A5J6SR34-F1
#
_entry.id   AF-A0A5J6SR34-F1
#
_cell.length_a   1.000
_cell.length_b   1.000
_cell.length_c   1.000
_cell.angle_alpha   90.00
_cell.angle_beta   90.00
_cell.angle_gamma   90.00
#
_symmetry.space_group_name_H-M   'P 1'
#
loop_
_entity.id
_entity.type
_entity.pdbx_description
1 polymer ?
#
loop_
_entity_poly.entity_id
_entity_poly.type
_entity_poly.pdbx_seq_one_letter_code
_entity_poly.pdbx_strand_id
1 'polypeptide(L)' 'MQLVLPTLKEALSRNAELKLLVGDYLYIRQPQALELLIEELPGAEIRLHRSNGISFHPKGLFVSL' A
#
# COMPACT_ATOMS: atom_id res chain seq x y z
N MET A 1 -5.53 -1.88 8.22
CA MET A 1 -5.87 -0.91 7.14
C MET A 1 -6.89 0.14 7.54
N GLN A 2 -7.87 -0.19 8.37
CA GLN A 2 -8.94 0.74 8.74
C GLN A 2 -8.47 2.08 9.32
N LEU A 3 -7.33 2.11 10.02
CA LEU A 3 -6.80 3.35 10.61
C LEU A 3 -6.21 4.33 9.59
N VAL A 4 -5.58 3.84 8.51
CA VAL A 4 -4.83 4.70 7.56
C VAL A 4 -5.60 4.98 6.28
N LEU A 5 -6.58 4.13 5.94
CA LEU A 5 -7.36 4.26 4.72
C LEU A 5 -8.04 5.64 4.56
N PRO A 6 -8.65 6.24 5.61
CA PRO A 6 -9.25 7.57 5.47
C PRO A 6 -8.24 8.64 5.05
N THR A 7 -7.04 8.64 5.63
CA THR A 7 -5.98 9.60 5.31
C THR A 7 -5.43 9.41 3.89
N LEU A 8 -5.31 8.16 3.44
CA LEU A 8 -4.88 7.86 2.06
C LEU A 8 -5.90 8.36 1.02
N LYS A 9 -7.20 8.18 1.30
CA LYS A 9 -8.28 8.73 0.47
C LYS A 9 -8.27 10.25 0.43
N GLU A 10 -8.02 10.89 1.57
CA GLU A 10 -7.90 12.34 1.66
C GLU A 10 -6.70 12.86 0.87
N ALA A 11 -5.56 12.17 0.90
CA ALA A 11 -4.40 12.55 0.09
C ALA A 11 -4.74 12.49 -1.42
N LEU A 12 -5.40 11.42 -1.86
CA LEU A 12 -5.86 11.29 -3.25
C LEU A 12 -6.86 12.38 -3.63
N SER A 13 -7.81 12.75 -2.75
CA SER A 13 -8.79 13.81 -3.05
C SER A 13 -8.16 15.19 -3.20
N ARG A 14 -6.96 15.37 -2.62
CA ARG A 14 -6.12 16.57 -2.78
C ARG A 14 -5.19 16.48 -4.01
N ASN A 15 -5.37 15.48 -4.87
CA ASN A 15 -4.54 15.18 -6.05
C ASN A 15 -3.08 14.84 -5.71
N ALA A 16 -2.80 14.32 -4.50
CA ALA A 16 -1.47 13.85 -4.17
C ALA A 16 -1.14 12.56 -4.95
N GLU A 17 0.12 12.46 -5.40
CA GLU A 17 0.63 11.20 -5.97
C GLU A 17 0.84 10.19 -4.82
N LEU A 18 0.05 9.11 -4.82
CA LEU A 18 0.14 8.06 -3.81
C LEU A 18 0.76 6.79 -4.40
N LYS A 19 1.92 6.39 -3.86
CA LYS A 19 2.64 5.16 -4.23
C LYS A 19 2.74 4.22 -3.03
N LEU A 20 2.25 3.00 -3.20
CA LEU A 20 2.27 1.96 -2.17
C LEU A 20 3.09 0.77 -2.66
N LEU A 21 4.03 0.33 -1.84
CA LEU A 21 4.79 -0.90 -2.05
C LEU A 21 4.40 -1.91 -0.97
N VAL A 22 3.79 -3.02 -1.37
CA VAL A 22 3.45 -4.14 -0.50
C VAL A 22 4.40 -5.30 -0.78
N GLY A 23 4.80 -6.05 0.25
CA GLY A 23 5.61 -7.26 0.10
C GLY A 23 4.77 -8.52 0.27
N ASP A 24 5.16 -9.61 -0.39
CA ASP A 24 4.63 -10.96 -0.13
C ASP A 24 5.42 -11.73 0.95
N TYR A 25 6.34 -11.03 1.63
CA TYR A 25 7.20 -11.60 2.66
C TYR A 25 6.39 -12.15 3.85
N LEU A 26 6.82 -13.30 4.39
CA LEU A 26 6.13 -14.19 5.35
C LEU A 26 5.03 -15.11 4.76
N TYR A 27 4.72 -15.05 3.46
CA TYR A 27 3.61 -15.83 2.87
C TYR A 27 2.25 -15.60 3.54
N ILE A 28 2.14 -14.63 4.45
CA ILE A 28 0.88 -14.16 5.04
C ILE A 28 0.21 -13.31 3.97
N ARG A 29 -0.41 -13.97 3.00
CA ARG A 29 -1.29 -13.32 2.03
C ARG A 29 -2.56 -12.96 2.77
N GLN A 30 -2.79 -11.68 3.01
CA GLN A 30 -4.12 -11.15 3.30
C GLN A 30 -4.66 -10.59 1.98
N PRO A 31 -5.14 -11.45 1.05
CA PRO A 31 -5.65 -10.99 -0.25
C PRO A 31 -6.74 -9.92 -0.08
N GLN A 32 -7.54 -10.02 0.98
CA GLN A 32 -8.59 -9.06 1.32
C GLN A 32 -8.04 -7.66 1.61
N ALA A 33 -6.84 -7.55 2.19
CA ALA A 33 -6.22 -6.25 2.44
C ALA A 33 -5.71 -5.60 1.15
N LEU A 34 -5.23 -6.41 0.20
CA LEU A 34 -4.82 -5.93 -1.11
C LEU A 34 -6.03 -5.55 -1.97
N GLU A 35 -7.08 -6.37 -1.97
CA GLU A 35 -8.37 -6.10 -2.61
C GLU A 35 -8.94 -4.77 -2.11
N LEU A 36 -9.02 -4.59 -0.78
CA LEU A 36 -9.45 -3.34 -0.17
C LEU A 36 -8.64 -2.14 -0.68
N LEU A 37 -7.31 -2.25 -0.75
CA LEU A 37 -6.48 -1.14 -1.23
C LEU A 37 -6.74 -0.81 -2.70
N ILE A 38 -6.92 -1.83 -3.54
CA ILE A 38 -7.21 -1.66 -4.98
C ILE A 38 -8.59 -1.04 -5.18
N GLU A 39 -9.60 -1.49 -4.44
CA GLU A 39 -10.98 -1.01 -4.54
C GLU A 39 -11.13 0.42 -3.99
N GLU A 40 -10.50 0.71 -2.86
CA GLU A 40 -10.73 1.95 -2.12
C GLU A 40 -9.78 3.09 -2.52
N LEU A 41 -8.70 2.80 -3.26
CA LEU A 41 -7.68 3.78 -3.68
C LEU A 41 -7.41 3.70 -5.19
N PRO A 42 -8.40 3.91 -6.07
CA PRO A 42 -8.26 3.73 -7.53
C PRO A 42 -7.25 4.67 -8.19
N GLY A 43 -6.89 5.78 -7.54
CA GLY A 43 -5.87 6.72 -8.01
C GLY A 43 -4.45 6.44 -7.50
N ALA A 44 -4.27 5.41 -6.67
CA ALA A 44 -2.96 5.05 -6.13
C ALA A 44 -2.22 4.10 -7.07
N GLU A 45 -0.90 4.27 -7.13
CA GLU A 45 -0.03 3.27 -7.74
C GLU A 45 0.34 2.22 -6.68
N ILE A 46 -0.12 0.99 -6.87
CA ILE A 46 0.12 -0.12 -5.93
C ILE A 46 1.03 -1.16 -6.60
N ARG A 47 2.18 -1.44 -6.00
CA ARG A 47 3.14 -2.45 -6.49
C ARG A 47 3.35 -3.55 -5.46
N LEU A 48 3.49 -4.78 -5.95
CA LEU A 48 3.85 -5.96 -5.15
C LEU A 48 5.32 -6.30 -5.33
N HIS A 49 6.10 -6.22 -4.26
CA HIS A 49 7.44 -6.78 -4.20
C HIS A 49 7.36 -8.28 -3.95
N ARG A 50 7.90 -9.06 -4.89
CA ARG A 50 8.05 -10.51 -4.74
C ARG A 50 9.38 -10.81 -4.07
N SER A 51 9.29 -11.36 -2.87
CA SER A 51 10.43 -11.56 -1.98
C SER A 51 11.33 -12.71 -2.43
N ASN A 52 10.81 -13.69 -3.19
CA ASN A 52 11.57 -14.82 -3.72
C ASN A 52 12.44 -15.55 -2.68
N GLY A 53 11.97 -15.64 -1.42
CA GLY A 53 12.71 -16.25 -0.32
C GLY A 53 13.70 -15.32 0.40
N ILE A 54 13.88 -14.09 -0.07
CA ILE A 54 14.71 -13.05 0.57
C ILE A 54 13.85 -12.24 1.54
N SER A 55 14.45 -11.83 2.66
CA SER A 55 13.78 -11.00 3.65
C SER A 55 13.44 -9.61 3.13
N PHE A 56 12.15 -9.24 3.18
CA PHE A 56 11.67 -7.91 2.83
C PHE A 56 10.69 -7.39 3.89
N HIS A 57 11.19 -6.56 4.81
CA HIS A 57 10.42 -6.01 5.95
C HIS A 57 10.37 -4.47 6.05
N PRO A 58 10.47 -3.68 4.97
CA PRO A 58 10.40 -2.24 5.14
C PRO A 58 9.04 -1.81 5.67
N LYS A 59 9.06 -0.89 6.63
CA LYS A 59 7.90 -0.18 7.15
C LYS A 59 8.27 1.28 7.14
N GLY A 60 7.64 2.07 6.28
CA GLY A 60 7.99 3.47 6.12
C GLY A 60 6.87 4.23 5.43
N LEU A 61 6.70 5.47 5.85
CA LEU A 61 5.87 6.48 5.20
C LEU A 61 6.81 7.62 4.81
N PHE A 62 6.77 8.03 3.55
CA PHE A 62 7.55 9.14 3.04
C PHE A 62 6.59 10.18 2.45
N VAL A 63 6.82 11.44 2.77
CA VAL A 63 6.05 12.58 2.25
C VAL A 63 7.06 13.58 1.69
N SER A 64 6.89 13.95 0.42
CA SER A 64 7.64 15.05 -0.19
C SER A 64 6.77 16.29 -0.17
N LEU A 65 7.36 17.43 0.19
CA LEU A 65 6.73 18.76 0.14
C LEU A 65 7.09 19.47 -1.16
#